data_AF-A0A6S7EUR7-F1
#
_entry.id   AF-A0A6S7EUR7-F1
#
_cell.length_a   1.000
_cell.length_b   1.000
_cell.length_c   1.000
_cell.angle_alpha   90.00
_cell.angle_beta   90.00
_cell.angle_gamma   90.00
#
_symmetry.space_group_name_H-M   'P 1'
#
loop_
_entity.id
_entity.type
_entity.pdbx_description
1 polymer ?
#
loop_
_entity_poly.entity_id
_entity_poly.type
_entity_poly.pdbx_seq_one_letter_code
_entity_poly.pdbx_strand_id
1 'polypeptide(L)'
;MPDIRVKIGGGVAILTVAGEYEPGSQPPKTHGYMDMEEWWRVQRKAGLRQVECGRCGRWKFPQELSATMDKSTAHKRDGTPVPIASPVCNECERKRPAHPDNKDGGA
;
A
#
# COMPACT_ATOMS: atom_id res chain seq x y z
N MET A 1 19.55 5.01 2.01
CA MET A 1 19.70 6.31 2.69
C MET A 1 21.18 6.59 2.85
N PRO A 2 21.73 7.66 2.26
CA PRO A 2 23.10 8.05 2.54
C PRO A 2 23.17 8.85 3.83
N ASP A 3 23.93 8.36 4.80
CA ASP A 3 24.30 9.16 5.97
C ASP A 3 25.36 10.19 5.55
N ILE A 4 24.98 11.46 5.54
CA ILE A 4 25.91 12.54 5.17
C ILE A 4 26.63 12.99 6.43
N ARG A 5 27.96 12.87 6.42
CA ARG A 5 28.81 13.41 7.49
C ARG A 5 29.08 14.88 7.21
N VAL A 6 28.65 15.76 8.10
CA VAL A 6 28.86 17.21 8.01
C VAL A 6 29.73 17.69 9.17
N LYS A 7 30.60 18.67 8.93
CA LYS A 7 31.40 19.31 9.99
C LYS A 7 30.65 20.53 10.52
N ILE A 8 30.37 20.55 11.82
CA ILE A 8 29.71 21.68 12.49
C ILE A 8 30.53 22.03 13.72
N GLY A 9 31.07 23.26 13.78
CA GLY A 9 31.77 23.79 14.97
C GLY A 9 32.93 22.93 15.48
N GLY A 10 33.70 22.30 14.58
CA GLY A 10 34.82 21.42 14.96
C GLY A 10 34.44 19.95 15.24
N GLY A 11 33.14 19.63 15.33
CA GLY A 11 32.63 18.26 15.46
C GLY A 11 32.16 17.67 14.12
N VAL A 12 31.98 16.34 14.08
CA VAL A 12 31.32 15.64 12.97
C VAL A 12 29.89 15.31 13.40
N ALA A 13 28.91 15.79 12.64
CA ALA A 13 27.51 15.39 12.76
C ALA A 13 27.12 14.46 11.61
N ILE A 14 26.13 13.60 11.86
CA ILE A 14 25.50 12.76 10.85
C ILE A 14 24.13 13.36 10.55
N LEU A 15 23.90 13.71 9.29
CA LEU A 15 22.61 14.21 8.81
C LEU A 15 21.90 13.10 8.02
N THR A 16 20.70 12.75 8.46
CA THR A 16 19.79 11.88 7.71
C THR A 16 18.80 12.76 6.95
N VAL A 17 18.84 12.69 5.62
CA VAL A 17 17.97 13.47 4.73
C VAL A 17 16.98 12.52 4.08
N ALA A 18 15.68 12.83 4.17
CA ALA A 18 14.65 12.10 3.45
C ALA A 18 14.71 12.46 1.96
N GLY A 19 14.31 11.53 1.09
CA GLY A 19 14.23 11.73 -0.35
C GLY A 19 13.14 12.74 -0.76
N GLU A 20 13.22 13.21 -1.99
CA GLU A 20 12.14 13.97 -2.63
C GLU A 20 11.19 13.02 -3.33
N TYR A 21 9.88 13.19 -3.09
CA TYR A 21 8.84 12.32 -3.62
C TYR A 21 7.82 13.11 -4.41
N GLU A 22 7.36 12.54 -5.51
CA GLU A 22 6.31 13.12 -6.34
C GLU A 22 4.93 12.59 -5.93
N PRO A 23 3.87 13.42 -6.01
CA PRO A 23 2.50 12.94 -5.93
C PRO A 23 2.22 11.82 -6.93
N GLY A 24 1.58 10.73 -6.49
CA GLY A 24 1.25 9.56 -7.31
C GLY A 24 2.41 8.58 -7.55
N SER A 25 3.63 8.90 -7.11
CA SER A 25 4.77 7.98 -7.23
C SER A 25 4.57 6.69 -6.41
N GLN A 26 5.19 5.59 -6.87
CA GLN A 26 5.23 4.33 -6.11
C GLN A 26 5.97 4.53 -4.78
N PRO A 27 5.61 3.77 -3.73
CA PRO A 27 6.31 3.83 -2.46
C PRO A 27 7.78 3.45 -2.64
N PRO A 28 8.69 4.06 -1.85
CA PRO A 28 10.09 3.71 -1.89
C PRO A 28 10.30 2.26 -1.42
N LYS A 29 11.00 1.44 -2.23
CA LYS A 29 11.14 -0.01 -1.98
C LYS A 29 12.28 -0.38 -1.01
N THR A 30 13.27 0.49 -0.86
CA THR A 30 14.58 0.17 -0.26
C THR A 30 15.00 1.17 0.81
N HIS A 31 14.09 2.03 1.24
CA HIS A 31 14.42 3.17 2.08
C HIS A 31 13.73 3.08 3.44
N GLY A 32 14.45 3.48 4.49
CA GLY A 32 14.03 3.37 5.88
C GLY A 32 12.80 4.20 6.23
N TYR A 33 12.45 4.18 7.51
CA TYR A 33 11.21 4.77 8.05
C TYR A 33 10.96 6.23 7.62
N MET A 34 11.98 7.10 7.66
CA MET A 34 11.85 8.52 7.32
C MET A 34 11.37 8.76 5.88
N ASP A 35 11.82 7.93 4.94
CA ASP A 35 11.46 8.03 3.53
C ASP A 35 10.02 7.59 3.28
N MET A 36 9.56 6.55 4.00
CA MET A 36 8.17 6.15 3.96
C MET A 36 7.24 7.20 4.58
N GLU A 37 7.64 7.84 5.68
CA GLU A 37 6.87 8.94 6.26
C GLU A 37 6.77 10.14 5.32
N GLU A 38 7.89 10.57 4.74
CA GLU A 38 7.91 11.73 3.85
C GLU A 38 7.10 11.46 2.57
N TRP A 39 7.23 10.27 1.99
CA TRP A 39 6.38 9.83 0.89
C TRP A 39 4.89 9.89 1.28
N TRP A 40 4.49 9.34 2.44
CA TRP A 40 3.10 9.43 2.92
C TRP A 40 2.60 10.86 3.07
N ARG A 41 3.44 11.77 3.58
CA ARG A 41 3.10 13.19 3.72
C ARG A 41 2.81 13.83 2.37
N VAL A 42 3.67 13.59 1.37
CA VAL A 42 3.48 14.11 0.01
C VAL A 42 2.17 13.59 -0.60
N GLN A 43 1.91 12.28 -0.51
CA GLN A 43 0.70 11.68 -1.08
C GLN A 43 -0.58 12.25 -0.43
N ARG A 44 -0.60 12.38 0.89
CA ARG A 44 -1.75 12.96 1.62
C ARG A 44 -1.95 14.43 1.31
N LYS A 45 -0.86 15.21 1.20
CA LYS A 45 -0.92 16.63 0.82
C LYS A 45 -1.46 16.81 -0.60
N ALA A 46 -1.19 15.86 -1.50
CA ALA A 46 -1.77 15.80 -2.83
C ALA A 46 -3.25 15.35 -2.85
N GLY A 47 -3.86 15.06 -1.70
CA GLY A 47 -5.27 14.67 -1.58
C GLY A 47 -5.54 13.19 -1.83
N LEU A 48 -4.51 12.37 -2.04
CA LEU A 48 -4.69 10.93 -2.23
C LEU A 48 -5.11 10.29 -0.92
N ARG A 49 -6.13 9.43 -0.99
CA ARG A 49 -6.68 8.70 0.15
C ARG A 49 -6.37 7.22 0.02
N GLN A 50 -5.96 6.64 1.14
CA GLN A 50 -5.74 5.21 1.20
C GLN A 50 -7.09 4.49 1.22
N VAL A 51 -7.12 3.33 0.59
CA VAL A 51 -8.23 2.39 0.65
C VAL A 51 -7.70 1.02 1.05
N GLU A 52 -8.54 0.22 1.69
CA GLU A 52 -8.17 -1.10 2.15
C GLU A 52 -8.10 -2.10 0.99
N CYS A 53 -7.03 -2.87 0.92
CA CYS A 53 -6.92 -3.99 0.00
C CYS A 53 -7.79 -5.16 0.47
N GLY A 54 -8.70 -5.63 -0.38
CA GLY A 54 -9.66 -6.70 -0.06
C GLY A 54 -9.04 -8.07 0.24
N ARG A 55 -7.75 -8.29 -0.07
CA ARG A 55 -7.05 -9.56 0.20
C ARG A 55 -6.19 -9.55 1.45
N CYS A 56 -5.40 -8.50 1.65
CA CYS A 56 -4.45 -8.43 2.77
C CYS A 56 -4.86 -7.48 3.89
N GLY A 57 -5.97 -6.75 3.75
CA GLY A 57 -6.47 -5.79 4.74
C GLY A 57 -5.57 -4.58 4.99
N ARG A 58 -4.50 -4.42 4.21
CA ARG A 58 -3.59 -3.29 4.35
C ARG A 58 -4.15 -2.09 3.60
N TRP A 59 -4.00 -0.92 4.22
CA TRP A 59 -4.33 0.36 3.61
C TRP A 59 -3.27 0.74 2.58
N LYS A 60 -3.73 1.06 1.38
CA LYS A 60 -2.89 1.29 0.21
C LYS A 60 -3.33 2.56 -0.50
N PHE A 61 -2.37 3.35 -0.99
CA PHE A 61 -2.70 4.48 -1.85
C PHE A 61 -3.13 4.00 -3.25
N PRO A 62 -3.86 4.80 -4.04
CA PRO A 62 -4.39 4.38 -5.34
C PRO A 62 -3.33 3.82 -6.30
N GLN A 63 -2.13 4.39 -6.32
CA GLN A 63 -1.02 3.90 -7.15
C GLN A 63 -0.47 2.53 -6.72
N GLU A 64 -0.67 2.12 -5.46
CA GLU A 64 -0.29 0.80 -4.98
C GLU A 64 -1.33 -0.28 -5.30
N LEU A 65 -2.49 0.13 -5.80
CA LEU A 65 -3.58 -0.75 -6.21
C LEU A 65 -3.42 -1.18 -7.66
N SER A 66 -3.89 -2.38 -7.92
CA SER A 66 -4.05 -2.91 -9.27
C SER A 66 -5.39 -2.51 -9.86
N ALA A 67 -5.61 -2.85 -11.14
CA ALA A 67 -6.92 -2.75 -11.76
C ALA A 67 -7.89 -3.85 -11.27
N THR A 68 -7.41 -4.86 -10.54
CA THR A 68 -8.24 -5.97 -10.07
C THR A 68 -9.14 -5.55 -8.91
N MET A 69 -10.44 -5.85 -9.07
CA MET A 69 -11.46 -5.72 -8.04
C MET A 69 -12.02 -7.11 -7.72
N ASP A 70 -11.86 -7.55 -6.47
CA ASP A 70 -12.45 -8.81 -6.02
C ASP A 70 -13.90 -8.57 -5.58
N LYS A 71 -14.79 -9.50 -5.94
CA LYS A 71 -16.19 -9.50 -5.53
C LYS A 71 -16.36 -10.47 -4.37
N SER A 72 -16.91 -10.00 -3.26
CA SER A 72 -17.28 -10.81 -2.10
C SER A 72 -18.71 -10.47 -1.66
N THR A 73 -19.29 -11.34 -0.84
CA THR A 73 -20.62 -11.10 -0.26
C THR A 73 -20.45 -10.93 1.24
N ALA A 74 -20.80 -9.76 1.76
CA ALA A 74 -20.96 -9.56 3.20
C ALA A 74 -22.43 -9.78 3.58
N HIS A 75 -22.69 -10.06 4.85
CA HIS A 75 -24.05 -10.16 5.36
C HIS A 75 -24.32 -9.03 6.34
N LYS A 76 -25.47 -8.38 6.18
CA LYS A 76 -26.00 -7.47 7.20
C LYS A 76 -26.42 -8.26 8.44
N ARG A 77 -26.69 -7.55 9.53
CA ARG A 77 -27.14 -8.15 10.81
C ARG A 77 -28.44 -8.96 10.67
N ASP A 78 -29.27 -8.61 9.69
CA ASP A 78 -30.51 -9.29 9.33
C ASP A 78 -30.32 -10.52 8.41
N GLY A 79 -29.06 -10.86 8.08
CA GLY A 79 -28.71 -11.96 7.19
C GLY A 79 -28.73 -11.60 5.70
N THR A 80 -29.18 -10.40 5.32
CA THR A 80 -29.28 -9.97 3.92
C THR A 80 -27.87 -9.95 3.28
N PRO A 81 -27.63 -10.69 2.19
CA PRO A 81 -26.37 -10.64 1.48
C PRO A 81 -26.22 -9.29 0.76
N VAL A 82 -25.05 -8.68 0.89
CA VAL A 82 -24.65 -7.42 0.25
C VAL A 82 -23.40 -7.70 -0.57
N PRO A 83 -23.45 -7.52 -1.91
CA PRO A 83 -22.26 -7.63 -2.74
C PRO A 83 -21.32 -6.47 -2.43
N ILE A 84 -20.05 -6.79 -2.20
CA ILE A 84 -18.96 -5.84 -1.99
C ILE A 84 -17.91 -6.06 -3.07
N ALA A 85 -17.44 -4.96 -3.66
CA ALA A 85 -16.28 -4.97 -4.54
C ALA A 85 -15.12 -4.29 -3.82
N SER A 86 -14.02 -5.01 -3.63
CA SER A 86 -12.84 -4.52 -2.92
C SER A 86 -11.62 -4.46 -3.84
N PRO A 87 -10.84 -3.37 -3.83
CA PRO A 87 -9.65 -3.26 -4.67
C PRO A 87 -8.54 -4.18 -4.18
N VAL A 88 -7.68 -4.62 -5.09
CA VAL A 88 -6.54 -5.51 -4.79
C VAL A 88 -5.24 -4.76 -5.02
N CYS A 89 -4.28 -4.87 -4.09
CA CYS A 89 -2.97 -4.27 -4.25
C CYS A 89 -2.07 -5.04 -5.23
N ASN A 90 -1.11 -4.34 -5.85
CA ASN A 90 -0.18 -4.90 -6.82
C ASN A 90 0.58 -6.14 -6.31
N GLU A 91 0.92 -6.18 -5.03
CA GLU A 91 1.58 -7.34 -4.41
C GLU A 91 0.65 -8.56 -4.35
N CYS A 92 -0.60 -8.37 -3.94
CA CYS A 92 -1.59 -9.44 -3.84
C CYS A 92 -2.08 -9.93 -5.21
N GLU A 93 -2.08 -9.06 -6.22
CA GLU A 93 -2.35 -9.44 -7.60
C GLU A 93 -1.25 -10.34 -8.16
N ARG A 94 0.02 -9.98 -7.96
CA ARG A 94 1.18 -10.77 -8.42
C ARG A 94 1.29 -12.14 -7.76
N LYS A 95 0.81 -12.27 -6.52
CA LYS A 95 0.84 -13.53 -5.75
C LYS A 95 -0.20 -14.55 -6.18
N ARG A 96 -1.06 -14.26 -7.15
CA ARG A 96 -2.13 -15.17 -7.54
C ARG A 96 -1.51 -16.50 -8.05
N PRO A 97 -1.73 -17.65 -7.40
CA PRO A 97 -1.62 -18.91 -8.14
C PRO A 97 -2.73 -18.90 -9.20
N ALA A 98 -2.48 -19.52 -10.36
CA ALA A 98 -3.53 -19.74 -11.36
C ALA A 98 -4.79 -20.28 -10.66
N HIS A 99 -5.94 -19.64 -10.85
CA HIS A 99 -7.20 -20.11 -10.28
C HIS A 99 -7.52 -21.48 -10.90
N PRO A 100 -7.76 -22.55 -10.13
CA PRO A 100 -8.61 -23.61 -10.62
C PRO A 100 -10.05 -23.11 -10.44
N ASP A 101 -10.70 -22.82 -11.56
CA ASP A 101 -12.14 -23.00 -11.67
C ASP A 101 -12.48 -24.47 -11.32
N ASN A 102 -13.71 -24.72 -10.85
CA ASN A 102 -14.38 -26.04 -10.67
C ASN A 102 -14.06 -26.79 -9.34
N LYS A 103 -14.95 -27.50 -8.62
CA LYS A 103 -16.42 -27.65 -8.46
C LYS A 103 -16.59 -28.68 -7.29
N ASP A 104 -17.83 -28.91 -6.85
CA ASP A 104 -18.30 -30.05 -6.01
C ASP A 104 -18.00 -29.91 -4.50
N GLY A 105 -18.90 -30.07 -3.53
CA GLY A 105 -20.06 -30.95 -3.45
C GLY A 105 -19.80 -31.99 -2.36
N GLY A 106 -20.38 -31.80 -1.15
CA GLY A 106 -20.61 -32.85 -0.15
C GLY A 106 -19.45 -33.31 0.75
N ALA A 107 -19.63 -33.23 2.06
CA ALA A 107 -20.00 -34.36 2.91
C ALA A 107 -20.51 -33.85 4.27
#